data_AF-A0A8S3D6J7-F1
#
_entry.id   AF-A0A8S3D6J7-F1
#
_cell.length_a   1.000
_cell.length_b   1.000
_cell.length_c   1.000
_cell.angle_alpha   90.00
_cell.angle_beta   90.00
_cell.angle_gamma   90.00
#
_symmetry.space_group_name_H-M   'P 1'
#
loop_
_entity.id
_entity.type
_entity.pdbx_description
1 polymer ?
#
loop_
_entity_poly.entity_id
_entity_poly.type
_entity_poly.pdbx_seq_one_letter_code
_entity_poly.pdbx_strand_id
1 'polypeptide(L)'
;MDISLQKLFELVGNYSASIFYLELYKQDKNILQTGLILNDEFFLKFNGLEIIDIKNIIIDRFQLNNKNRYCLKYLTYLSLENNNLAAMQVDFQYLNNLTYLKLVDNPFETLPLNCLSPKSLQNVDLSRLGRLNEIDPNTQFSSKLKSLLITESILTTLPQTLATDARAKLTKLTLNGAAWWGVAGMSVNEVVKNDSFIKKFVAFLDDDELEKIYRMYDEDVNGVLTYSEINLMNAHMYRYIQRLRPSNAKIPTSGRSSVEPSNITNELDIFQQESFMTDISGIPSAIFHLDNLTELSLEYQGIKVVPDAIKNLKNLVIFNLNYCIELESLSAEVGFLPLRELNLTGCASLKTPPIEITRRGHTQTMAFLQRLISGSTPCKRTKLMLVGLGGAGKTSLVRAFLESHSDKPPEVTDGIDIVKWKVPLSQPDDFLEFSVWDFAGQSVYYHTHQFFLAKKAVYVLAWNIRLGAEHAGLDFWLSSICCHAPNAPIFVVGTHSDLVSRIDLRQDDLKRRYPQITGFFNVSTSTGDNVSELIDSIIKTTLALPYMDELIPKAWLSFETLIPGCNEDILQYNQVADIAHNAGIFDEGE
;
A
#
# COMPACT_ATOMS: atom_id res chain seq x y z
N MET A 1 -27.75 -30.81 -15.82
CA MET A 1 -29.09 -31.40 -16.03
C MET A 1 -30.02 -30.85 -14.95
N ASP A 2 -31.27 -30.51 -15.30
CA ASP A 2 -32.37 -30.32 -14.34
C ASP A 2 -32.64 -31.62 -13.58
N ILE A 3 -31.88 -31.83 -12.52
CA ILE A 3 -32.16 -32.89 -11.57
C ILE A 3 -33.05 -32.25 -10.51
N SER A 4 -34.36 -32.47 -10.61
CA SER A 4 -35.26 -32.21 -9.49
C SER A 4 -34.76 -32.98 -8.27
N LEU A 5 -34.93 -32.43 -7.06
CA LEU A 5 -34.64 -33.13 -5.80
C LEU A 5 -35.17 -34.58 -5.83
N GLN A 6 -36.33 -34.79 -6.46
CA GLN A 6 -36.95 -36.09 -6.69
C GLN A 6 -36.08 -37.08 -7.50
N LYS A 7 -35.46 -36.65 -8.61
CA LYS A 7 -34.53 -37.48 -9.39
C LYS A 7 -33.21 -37.74 -8.65
N LEU A 8 -32.73 -36.75 -7.89
CA LEU A 8 -31.55 -36.92 -7.03
C LEU A 8 -31.84 -37.94 -5.93
N PHE A 9 -33.04 -37.90 -5.36
CA PHE A 9 -33.53 -38.88 -4.38
C PHE A 9 -33.77 -40.26 -4.98
N GLU A 10 -34.25 -40.38 -6.22
CA GLU A 10 -34.36 -41.66 -6.93
C GLU A 10 -32.99 -42.28 -7.21
N LEU A 11 -31.98 -41.47 -7.56
CA LEU A 11 -30.60 -41.91 -7.80
C LEU A 11 -29.89 -42.35 -6.51
N VAL A 12 -30.17 -41.69 -5.39
CA VAL A 12 -29.55 -41.95 -4.08
C VAL A 12 -30.27 -43.06 -3.29
N GLY A 13 -31.52 -43.37 -3.64
CA GLY A 13 -32.49 -44.13 -2.82
C GLY A 13 -32.00 -45.44 -2.20
N ASN A 14 -31.21 -46.26 -2.90
CA ASN A 14 -30.75 -47.56 -2.38
C ASN A 14 -29.41 -47.53 -1.62
N TYR A 15 -28.69 -46.40 -1.62
CA TYR A 15 -27.32 -46.32 -1.08
C TYR A 15 -27.16 -45.27 0.01
N SER A 16 -28.25 -44.63 0.46
CA SER A 16 -28.21 -43.47 1.35
C SER A 16 -27.56 -43.73 2.72
N ALA A 17 -27.55 -44.99 3.18
CA ALA A 17 -26.84 -45.41 4.40
C ALA A 17 -25.32 -45.60 4.22
N SER A 18 -24.82 -45.65 2.97
CA SER A 18 -23.41 -45.88 2.62
C SER A 18 -22.73 -44.66 2.00
N ILE A 19 -23.44 -43.52 1.93
CA ILE A 19 -22.89 -42.28 1.38
C ILE A 19 -22.25 -41.46 2.50
N PHE A 20 -20.93 -41.39 2.44
CA PHE A 20 -20.09 -40.59 3.35
C PHE A 20 -19.65 -39.26 2.72
N TYR A 21 -19.71 -39.15 1.39
CA TYR A 21 -19.24 -38.01 0.61
C TYR A 21 -20.35 -37.51 -0.32
N LEU A 22 -20.71 -36.25 -0.20
CA LEU A 22 -21.66 -35.57 -1.09
C LEU A 22 -20.95 -34.39 -1.75
N GLU A 23 -20.64 -34.53 -3.03
CA GLU A 23 -20.12 -33.45 -3.87
C GLU A 23 -21.13 -33.10 -4.95
N LEU A 24 -21.49 -31.82 -5.00
CA LEU A 24 -22.40 -31.28 -5.99
C LEU A 24 -21.77 -30.02 -6.59
N TYR A 25 -21.52 -30.04 -7.89
CA TYR A 25 -21.03 -28.86 -8.60
C TYR A 25 -21.74 -28.67 -9.92
N LYS A 26 -21.88 -27.41 -10.32
CA LYS A 26 -22.38 -27.04 -11.64
C LYS A 26 -21.25 -26.49 -12.51
N GLN A 27 -21.14 -27.02 -13.74
CA GLN A 27 -20.16 -26.54 -14.72
C GLN A 27 -20.61 -25.28 -15.46
N ASP A 28 -21.92 -25.04 -15.61
CA ASP A 28 -22.45 -23.98 -16.47
C ASP A 28 -23.32 -22.97 -15.70
N LYS A 29 -22.88 -21.70 -15.62
CA LYS A 29 -23.50 -20.65 -14.78
C LYS A 29 -24.83 -20.11 -15.35
N ASN A 30 -25.13 -20.37 -16.63
CA ASN A 30 -26.16 -19.64 -17.38
C ASN A 30 -27.58 -20.25 -17.35
N ILE A 31 -27.78 -21.41 -16.70
CA ILE A 31 -29.10 -22.05 -16.64
C ILE A 31 -29.77 -21.69 -15.31
N LEU A 32 -30.78 -20.82 -15.32
CA LEU A 32 -31.63 -20.56 -14.14
C LEU A 32 -32.35 -21.85 -13.74
N GLN A 33 -31.96 -22.41 -12.60
CA GLN A 33 -32.66 -23.52 -11.95
C GLN A 33 -33.29 -23.02 -10.66
N THR A 34 -34.47 -23.55 -10.34
CA THR A 34 -35.09 -23.43 -9.01
C THR A 34 -34.09 -23.88 -7.94
N GLY A 35 -33.89 -23.08 -6.89
CA GLY A 35 -32.81 -23.33 -5.92
C GLY A 35 -32.98 -24.62 -5.13
N LEU A 36 -31.84 -25.18 -4.73
CA LEU A 36 -31.76 -26.37 -3.91
C LEU A 36 -32.14 -26.04 -2.46
N ILE A 37 -33.07 -26.81 -1.90
CA ILE A 37 -33.45 -26.70 -0.48
C ILE A 37 -32.79 -27.85 0.27
N LEU A 38 -31.82 -27.51 1.13
CA LEU A 38 -31.15 -28.45 2.02
C LEU A 38 -31.79 -28.34 3.41
N ASN A 39 -32.85 -29.13 3.61
CA ASN A 39 -33.65 -29.13 4.83
C ASN A 39 -33.50 -30.44 5.62
N ASP A 40 -34.18 -30.52 6.75
CA ASP A 40 -34.28 -31.72 7.58
C ASP A 40 -34.58 -33.02 6.79
N GLU A 41 -35.54 -32.96 5.85
CA GLU A 41 -35.96 -34.13 5.06
C GLU A 41 -34.86 -34.62 4.13
N PHE A 42 -34.06 -33.70 3.58
CA PHE A 42 -32.89 -34.03 2.77
C PHE A 42 -31.84 -34.76 3.61
N PHE A 43 -31.46 -34.18 4.77
CA PHE A 43 -30.39 -34.73 5.60
C PHE A 43 -30.76 -36.04 6.31
N LEU A 44 -32.04 -36.26 6.64
CA LEU A 44 -32.51 -37.50 7.27
C LEU A 44 -32.24 -38.76 6.43
N LYS A 45 -32.03 -38.62 5.12
CA LYS A 45 -31.72 -39.75 4.24
C LYS A 45 -30.28 -40.22 4.37
N PHE A 46 -29.39 -39.39 4.91
CA PHE A 46 -27.98 -39.68 5.04
C PHE A 46 -27.62 -39.95 6.50
N ASN A 47 -27.16 -41.16 6.80
CA ASN A 47 -26.82 -41.56 8.18
C ASN A 47 -25.33 -41.46 8.51
N GLY A 48 -24.48 -41.16 7.52
CA GLY A 48 -23.02 -41.24 7.62
C GLY A 48 -22.26 -40.13 6.92
N LEU A 49 -22.89 -38.99 6.57
CA LEU A 49 -22.17 -37.93 5.85
C LEU A 49 -20.99 -37.39 6.66
N GLU A 50 -19.80 -37.53 6.10
CA GLU A 50 -18.54 -37.01 6.60
C GLU A 50 -18.13 -35.74 5.85
N ILE A 51 -18.45 -35.66 4.56
CA ILE A 51 -18.05 -34.55 3.70
C ILE A 51 -19.24 -34.06 2.88
N ILE A 52 -19.46 -32.75 2.93
CA ILE A 52 -20.39 -32.04 2.06
C ILE A 52 -19.59 -30.95 1.34
N ASP A 53 -19.54 -31.02 0.00
CA ASP A 53 -18.92 -30.01 -0.84
C ASP A 53 -19.88 -29.61 -1.96
N ILE A 54 -20.50 -28.45 -1.80
CA ILE A 54 -21.49 -27.93 -2.74
C ILE A 54 -20.97 -26.63 -3.31
N LYS A 55 -20.75 -26.59 -4.63
CA LYS A 55 -20.13 -25.47 -5.33
C LYS A 55 -20.95 -25.01 -6.53
N ASN A 56 -21.10 -23.70 -6.70
CA ASN A 56 -21.75 -23.09 -7.88
C ASN A 56 -23.22 -23.54 -8.06
N ILE A 57 -23.94 -23.78 -6.97
CA ILE A 57 -25.36 -24.20 -7.01
C ILE A 57 -26.18 -23.15 -6.28
N ILE A 58 -27.30 -22.71 -6.85
CA ILE A 58 -28.20 -21.80 -6.15
C ILE A 58 -28.83 -22.57 -4.99
N ILE A 59 -28.39 -22.34 -3.75
CA ILE A 59 -28.98 -22.90 -2.53
C ILE A 59 -29.82 -21.81 -1.89
N ASP A 60 -31.14 -21.92 -2.01
CA ASP A 60 -32.05 -20.92 -1.46
C ASP A 60 -32.21 -21.06 0.05
N ARG A 61 -32.05 -22.28 0.60
CA ARG A 61 -32.17 -22.57 2.03
C ARG A 61 -31.25 -23.69 2.48
N PHE A 62 -30.50 -23.42 3.55
CA PHE A 62 -29.80 -24.43 4.36
C PHE A 62 -30.37 -24.41 5.78
N GLN A 63 -31.18 -25.40 6.11
CA GLN A 63 -31.93 -25.48 7.37
C GLN A 63 -31.78 -26.87 7.99
N LEU A 64 -31.37 -26.92 9.25
CA LEU A 64 -31.33 -28.14 10.03
C LEU A 64 -31.87 -27.82 11.42
N ASN A 65 -33.04 -28.35 11.75
CA ASN A 65 -33.64 -28.12 13.04
C ASN A 65 -32.91 -28.94 14.12
N ASN A 66 -32.89 -28.44 15.36
CA ASN A 66 -32.21 -29.07 16.49
C ASN A 66 -32.61 -30.55 16.73
N LYS A 67 -33.82 -30.97 16.31
CA LYS A 67 -34.28 -32.36 16.40
C LYS A 67 -33.49 -33.33 15.52
N ASN A 68 -32.96 -32.86 14.39
CA ASN A 68 -32.23 -33.67 13.41
C ASN A 68 -30.73 -33.41 13.42
N ARG A 69 -30.21 -32.78 14.49
CA ARG A 69 -28.77 -32.50 14.69
C ARG A 69 -27.86 -33.72 14.55
N TYR A 70 -28.39 -34.93 14.73
CA TYR A 70 -27.63 -36.18 14.63
C TYR A 70 -27.28 -36.58 13.19
N CYS A 71 -27.99 -36.05 12.17
CA CYS A 71 -27.77 -36.44 10.77
C CYS A 71 -26.38 -36.02 10.26
N LEU A 72 -25.85 -34.92 10.79
CA LEU A 72 -24.52 -34.39 10.46
C LEU A 72 -23.49 -34.65 11.55
N LYS A 73 -23.73 -35.60 12.47
CA LYS A 73 -22.82 -35.85 13.61
C LYS A 73 -21.43 -36.36 13.17
N TYR A 74 -21.33 -36.97 11.99
CA TYR A 74 -20.07 -37.45 11.42
C TYR A 74 -19.40 -36.41 10.51
N LEU A 75 -20.04 -35.26 10.26
CA LEU A 75 -19.54 -34.27 9.33
C LEU A 75 -18.20 -33.71 9.81
N THR A 76 -17.17 -33.85 8.98
CA THR A 76 -15.81 -33.37 9.20
C THR A 76 -15.45 -32.21 8.26
N TYR A 77 -16.11 -32.10 7.11
CA TYR A 77 -15.88 -31.08 6.10
C TYR A 77 -17.20 -30.53 5.56
N LEU A 78 -17.35 -29.21 5.58
CA LEU A 78 -18.47 -28.49 4.98
C LEU A 78 -17.96 -27.36 4.10
N SER A 79 -18.24 -27.44 2.80
CA SER A 79 -17.99 -26.40 1.82
C SER A 79 -19.29 -26.03 1.12
N LEU A 80 -19.64 -24.76 1.18
CA LEU A 80 -20.81 -24.16 0.55
C LEU A 80 -20.38 -22.99 -0.35
N GLU A 81 -19.40 -23.19 -1.21
CA GLU A 81 -18.84 -22.14 -2.06
C GLU A 81 -19.79 -21.68 -3.18
N ASN A 82 -19.95 -20.36 -3.34
CA ASN A 82 -20.67 -19.73 -4.44
C ASN A 82 -22.11 -20.24 -4.60
N ASN A 83 -22.91 -20.16 -3.52
CA ASN A 83 -24.27 -20.72 -3.47
C ASN A 83 -25.39 -19.70 -3.19
N ASN A 84 -25.09 -18.40 -3.19
CA ASN A 84 -26.05 -17.31 -2.94
C ASN A 84 -26.81 -17.41 -1.58
N LEU A 85 -26.21 -18.06 -0.58
CA LEU A 85 -26.78 -18.20 0.76
C LEU A 85 -26.70 -16.88 1.55
N ALA A 86 -27.83 -16.25 1.82
CA ALA A 86 -27.88 -15.05 2.66
C ALA A 86 -27.95 -15.36 4.17
N ALA A 87 -28.49 -16.51 4.55
CA ALA A 87 -28.61 -16.96 5.93
C ALA A 87 -28.63 -18.49 6.03
N MET A 88 -28.19 -19.02 7.18
CA MET A 88 -28.29 -20.45 7.50
C MET A 88 -29.06 -20.62 8.81
N GLN A 89 -30.02 -21.54 8.82
CA GLN A 89 -30.76 -21.91 10.02
C GLN A 89 -30.20 -23.22 10.59
N VAL A 90 -28.95 -23.15 11.04
CA VAL A 90 -28.22 -24.27 11.61
C VAL A 90 -27.37 -23.77 12.78
N ASP A 91 -27.44 -24.51 13.88
CA ASP A 91 -26.59 -24.28 15.02
C ASP A 91 -25.36 -25.19 14.95
N PHE A 92 -24.22 -24.58 14.64
CA PHE A 92 -22.97 -25.31 14.42
C PHE A 92 -22.38 -25.92 15.69
N GLN A 93 -22.87 -25.54 16.88
CA GLN A 93 -22.36 -26.10 18.15
C GLN A 93 -22.50 -27.63 18.25
N TYR A 94 -23.41 -28.23 17.46
CA TYR A 94 -23.63 -29.67 17.43
C TYR A 94 -22.71 -30.44 16.47
N LEU A 95 -22.04 -29.74 15.55
CA LEU A 95 -21.14 -30.32 14.54
C LEU A 95 -19.74 -30.55 15.13
N ASN A 96 -19.68 -31.33 16.21
CA ASN A 96 -18.47 -31.50 17.03
C ASN A 96 -17.27 -32.12 16.29
N ASN A 97 -17.52 -32.82 15.18
CA ASN A 97 -16.49 -33.44 14.36
C ASN A 97 -16.04 -32.56 13.18
N LEU A 98 -16.69 -31.42 12.96
CA LEU A 98 -16.37 -30.52 11.87
C LEU A 98 -14.96 -29.97 12.08
N THR A 99 -14.07 -30.23 11.11
CA THR A 99 -12.68 -29.79 11.12
C THR A 99 -12.41 -28.68 10.10
N TYR A 100 -13.24 -28.60 9.05
CA TYR A 100 -13.08 -27.66 7.95
C TYR A 100 -14.42 -27.04 7.57
N LEU A 101 -14.48 -25.71 7.54
CA LEU A 101 -15.65 -24.93 7.12
C LEU A 101 -15.27 -23.92 6.03
N LYS A 102 -15.97 -23.95 4.90
CA LYS A 102 -15.81 -22.99 3.81
C LYS A 102 -17.16 -22.41 3.39
N LEU A 103 -17.33 -21.10 3.55
CA LEU A 103 -18.57 -20.38 3.24
C LEU A 103 -18.40 -19.35 2.11
N VAL A 104 -17.37 -19.52 1.28
CA VAL A 104 -16.90 -18.54 0.31
C VAL A 104 -17.95 -18.14 -0.73
N ASP A 105 -17.93 -16.89 -1.19
CA ASP A 105 -18.86 -16.36 -2.23
C ASP A 105 -20.34 -16.50 -1.85
N ASN A 106 -20.69 -16.09 -0.64
CA ASN A 106 -22.10 -16.03 -0.22
C ASN A 106 -22.46 -14.63 0.31
N PRO A 107 -23.69 -14.15 0.07
CA PRO A 107 -24.16 -12.84 0.50
C PRO A 107 -24.52 -12.79 1.99
N PHE A 108 -23.73 -13.42 2.87
CA PHE A 108 -23.94 -13.36 4.32
C PHE A 108 -23.72 -11.94 4.84
N GLU A 109 -24.75 -11.39 5.49
CA GLU A 109 -24.66 -10.13 6.26
C GLU A 109 -24.13 -10.39 7.67
N THR A 110 -24.49 -11.54 8.25
CA THR A 110 -24.00 -12.03 9.53
C THR A 110 -23.54 -13.48 9.41
N LEU A 111 -22.56 -13.87 10.21
CA LEU A 111 -22.10 -15.25 10.24
C LEU A 111 -23.19 -16.18 10.82
N PRO A 112 -23.31 -17.42 10.30
CA PRO A 112 -24.20 -18.41 10.88
C PRO A 112 -23.92 -18.67 12.37
N LEU A 113 -24.98 -18.96 13.12
CA LEU A 113 -24.90 -19.15 14.57
C LEU A 113 -23.87 -20.21 14.94
N ASN A 114 -22.94 -19.84 15.83
CA ASN A 114 -21.90 -20.71 16.37
C ASN A 114 -20.97 -21.34 15.31
N CYS A 115 -20.90 -20.81 14.08
CA CYS A 115 -20.14 -21.46 13.00
C CYS A 115 -18.63 -21.55 13.25
N LEU A 116 -18.09 -20.71 14.14
CA LEU A 116 -16.67 -20.66 14.49
C LEU A 116 -16.31 -21.41 15.78
N SER A 117 -17.29 -21.81 16.58
CA SER A 117 -17.11 -22.50 17.87
C SER A 117 -17.08 -24.04 17.88
N PRO A 118 -17.28 -24.81 16.78
CA PRO A 118 -17.22 -26.27 16.86
C PRO A 118 -15.90 -26.79 17.42
N LYS A 119 -15.97 -27.76 18.33
CA LYS A 119 -14.83 -28.23 19.16
C LYS A 119 -13.65 -28.82 18.38
N SER A 120 -13.88 -29.30 17.17
CA SER A 120 -12.84 -29.90 16.32
C SER A 120 -12.44 -29.03 15.14
N LEU A 121 -13.01 -27.82 15.03
CA LEU A 121 -12.79 -26.92 13.90
C LEU A 121 -11.33 -26.46 13.88
N GLN A 122 -10.68 -26.67 12.74
CA GLN A 122 -9.27 -26.36 12.53
C GLN A 122 -9.07 -25.32 11.44
N ASN A 123 -9.88 -25.35 10.39
CA ASN A 123 -9.71 -24.47 9.24
C ASN A 123 -11.03 -23.83 8.87
N VAL A 124 -11.00 -22.52 8.67
CA VAL A 124 -12.16 -21.72 8.31
C VAL A 124 -11.80 -20.80 7.15
N ASP A 125 -12.66 -20.79 6.13
CA ASP A 125 -12.57 -19.89 4.99
C ASP A 125 -13.89 -19.13 4.79
N LEU A 126 -13.83 -17.82 5.07
CA LEU A 126 -14.91 -16.84 5.00
C LEU A 126 -14.60 -15.79 3.91
N SER A 127 -13.87 -16.19 2.87
CA SER A 127 -13.49 -15.30 1.78
C SER A 127 -14.69 -14.86 0.93
N ARG A 128 -14.64 -13.66 0.35
CA ARG A 128 -15.67 -13.11 -0.55
C ARG A 128 -17.07 -13.04 0.07
N LEU A 129 -17.15 -12.83 1.39
CA LEU A 129 -18.38 -12.49 2.08
C LEU A 129 -18.62 -10.99 2.01
N GLY A 130 -19.02 -10.52 0.82
CA GLY A 130 -19.05 -9.09 0.50
C GLY A 130 -19.99 -8.22 1.33
N ARG A 131 -20.91 -8.81 2.12
CA ARG A 131 -21.81 -8.07 3.02
C ARG A 131 -21.45 -8.21 4.50
N LEU A 132 -20.39 -8.93 4.83
CA LEU A 132 -19.98 -9.14 6.20
C LEU A 132 -19.15 -7.94 6.68
N ASN A 133 -19.80 -7.08 7.47
CA ASN A 133 -19.22 -5.81 7.97
C ASN A 133 -18.52 -5.97 9.31
N GLU A 134 -19.03 -6.86 10.15
CA GLU A 134 -18.47 -7.16 11.47
C GLU A 134 -18.61 -8.64 11.82
N ILE A 135 -17.78 -9.09 12.75
CA ILE A 135 -17.97 -10.34 13.47
C ILE A 135 -18.39 -9.95 14.88
N ASP A 136 -19.50 -10.51 15.37
CA ASP A 136 -20.01 -10.22 16.72
C ASP A 136 -18.86 -10.33 17.74
N PRO A 137 -18.61 -9.29 18.57
CA PRO A 137 -17.55 -9.29 19.58
C PRO A 137 -17.56 -10.48 20.53
N ASN A 138 -18.73 -11.09 20.75
CA ASN A 138 -18.93 -12.25 21.61
C ASN A 138 -18.82 -13.59 20.87
N THR A 139 -18.49 -13.57 19.57
CA THR A 139 -18.31 -14.78 18.76
C THR A 139 -17.23 -15.66 19.38
N GLN A 140 -17.59 -16.87 19.76
CA GLN A 140 -16.64 -17.85 20.27
C GLN A 140 -15.90 -18.53 19.12
N PHE A 141 -14.61 -18.77 19.30
CA PHE A 141 -13.79 -19.51 18.35
C PHE A 141 -13.40 -20.88 18.90
N SER A 142 -13.15 -21.82 17.99
CA SER A 142 -12.63 -23.12 18.37
C SER A 142 -11.21 -23.00 18.90
N SER A 143 -10.94 -23.62 20.06
CA SER A 143 -9.59 -23.71 20.61
C SER A 143 -8.64 -24.59 19.81
N LYS A 144 -9.14 -25.31 18.79
CA LYS A 144 -8.35 -26.08 17.83
C LYS A 144 -8.12 -25.36 16.51
N LEU A 145 -8.62 -24.14 16.35
CA LEU A 145 -8.49 -23.38 15.11
C LEU A 145 -7.01 -23.14 14.78
N LYS A 146 -6.59 -23.60 13.61
CA LYS A 146 -5.22 -23.48 13.09
C LYS A 146 -5.12 -22.44 11.98
N SER A 147 -6.17 -22.31 11.17
CA SER A 147 -6.19 -21.41 10.02
C SER A 147 -7.53 -20.68 9.89
N LEU A 148 -7.45 -19.36 9.74
CA LEU A 148 -8.60 -18.49 9.46
C LEU A 148 -8.28 -17.63 8.23
N LEU A 149 -9.08 -17.81 7.18
CA LEU A 149 -8.98 -17.07 5.93
C LEU A 149 -10.21 -16.19 5.79
N ILE A 150 -9.97 -14.89 5.62
CA ILE A 150 -10.98 -13.88 5.35
C ILE A 150 -10.42 -12.94 4.31
N THR A 151 -10.66 -13.23 3.03
CA THR A 151 -10.30 -12.33 1.92
C THR A 151 -11.51 -11.62 1.37
N GLU A 152 -11.33 -10.46 0.74
CA GLU A 152 -12.40 -9.76 0.00
C GLU A 152 -13.68 -9.48 0.83
N SER A 153 -13.50 -9.11 2.10
CA SER A 153 -14.56 -8.69 3.01
C SER A 153 -14.44 -7.21 3.36
N ILE A 154 -15.51 -6.61 3.88
CA ILE A 154 -15.52 -5.25 4.43
C ILE A 154 -15.37 -5.19 5.95
N LEU A 155 -14.94 -6.30 6.57
CA LEU A 155 -14.63 -6.41 7.99
C LEU A 155 -13.53 -5.43 8.42
N THR A 156 -13.86 -4.50 9.32
CA THR A 156 -12.91 -3.49 9.84
C THR A 156 -12.26 -3.89 11.16
N THR A 157 -12.82 -4.86 11.89
CA THR A 157 -12.33 -5.28 13.20
C THR A 157 -12.27 -6.80 13.31
N LEU A 158 -11.53 -7.28 14.32
CA LEU A 158 -11.55 -8.67 14.76
C LEU A 158 -11.89 -8.72 16.25
N PRO A 159 -12.76 -9.65 16.67
CA PRO A 159 -13.15 -9.76 18.07
C PRO A 159 -11.97 -10.25 18.93
N GLN A 160 -11.87 -9.74 20.16
CA GLN A 160 -10.83 -10.16 21.10
C GLN A 160 -10.94 -11.65 21.48
N THR A 161 -12.14 -12.23 21.34
CA THR A 161 -12.36 -13.66 21.54
C THR A 161 -11.51 -14.54 20.62
N LEU A 162 -11.14 -14.07 19.43
CA LEU A 162 -10.17 -14.78 18.57
C LEU A 162 -8.83 -14.97 19.30
N ALA A 163 -8.37 -13.91 19.96
CA ALA A 163 -7.13 -13.89 20.73
C ALA A 163 -7.22 -14.61 22.08
N THR A 164 -8.42 -14.81 22.64
CA THR A 164 -8.57 -15.62 23.85
C THR A 164 -8.71 -17.10 23.52
N ASP A 165 -9.51 -17.43 22.51
CA ASP A 165 -9.97 -18.78 22.26
C ASP A 165 -9.00 -19.56 21.35
N ALA A 166 -8.53 -18.93 20.27
CA ALA A 166 -7.73 -19.58 19.23
C ALA A 166 -6.21 -19.41 19.41
N ARG A 167 -5.76 -18.56 20.35
CA ARG A 167 -4.34 -18.20 20.57
C ARG A 167 -3.38 -19.38 20.65
N ALA A 168 -3.79 -20.47 21.28
CA ALA A 168 -2.91 -21.63 21.49
C ALA A 168 -2.64 -22.46 20.22
N LYS A 169 -3.46 -22.31 19.16
CA LYS A 169 -3.42 -23.18 17.96
C LYS A 169 -3.39 -22.43 16.64
N LEU A 170 -3.81 -21.17 16.60
CA LEU A 170 -3.87 -20.40 15.37
C LEU A 170 -2.45 -20.11 14.87
N THR A 171 -2.15 -20.62 13.68
CA THR A 171 -0.83 -20.52 13.04
C THR A 171 -0.89 -19.71 11.75
N LYS A 172 -2.04 -19.69 11.06
CA LYS A 172 -2.23 -18.96 9.81
C LYS A 172 -3.44 -18.04 9.89
N LEU A 173 -3.22 -16.75 9.66
CA LEU A 173 -4.25 -15.73 9.60
C LEU A 173 -4.12 -14.94 8.30
N THR A 174 -5.15 -15.00 7.46
CA THR A 174 -5.20 -14.26 6.20
C THR A 174 -6.36 -13.29 6.24
N LEU A 175 -6.05 -12.00 6.19
CA LEU A 175 -6.99 -10.89 6.18
C LEU A 175 -6.72 -10.03 4.93
N ASN A 176 -6.69 -10.64 3.76
CA ASN A 176 -6.39 -9.90 2.53
C ASN A 176 -7.60 -9.05 2.08
N GLY A 177 -7.33 -7.90 1.48
CA GLY A 177 -8.30 -7.15 0.70
C GLY A 177 -8.64 -7.88 -0.60
N ALA A 178 -9.35 -7.20 -1.51
CA ALA A 178 -9.77 -7.79 -2.78
C ALA A 178 -8.88 -7.34 -3.94
N ALA A 179 -8.42 -8.30 -4.73
CA ALA A 179 -7.96 -8.06 -6.09
C ALA A 179 -9.19 -8.06 -7.00
N TRP A 180 -9.65 -6.88 -7.44
CA TRP A 180 -10.85 -6.74 -8.26
C TRP A 180 -10.66 -7.37 -9.65
N TRP A 181 -9.45 -7.29 -10.19
CA TRP A 181 -9.07 -7.93 -11.45
C TRP A 181 -7.90 -8.88 -11.25
N GLY A 182 -7.96 -10.06 -11.86
CA GLY A 182 -6.97 -11.13 -11.66
C GLY A 182 -6.21 -11.58 -12.91
N VAL A 183 -6.43 -10.94 -14.06
CA VAL A 183 -5.92 -11.42 -15.36
C VAL A 183 -5.18 -10.31 -16.10
N ALA A 184 -3.92 -10.55 -16.46
CA ALA A 184 -3.17 -9.66 -17.33
C ALA A 184 -3.81 -9.54 -18.72
N GLY A 185 -3.66 -8.39 -19.37
CA GLY A 185 -4.17 -8.22 -20.74
C GLY A 185 -5.56 -7.60 -20.83
N MET A 186 -6.09 -7.03 -19.73
CA MET A 186 -7.40 -6.36 -19.73
C MET A 186 -7.31 -4.97 -20.33
N SER A 187 -8.19 -4.67 -21.29
CA SER A 187 -8.39 -3.33 -21.85
C SER A 187 -9.30 -2.45 -20.98
N VAL A 188 -9.22 -1.12 -21.15
CA VAL A 188 -10.13 -0.14 -20.49
C VAL A 188 -11.59 -0.54 -20.66
N ASN A 189 -11.98 -0.92 -21.88
CA ASN A 189 -13.36 -1.29 -22.21
C ASN A 189 -13.82 -2.54 -21.45
N GLU A 190 -12.94 -3.51 -21.24
CA GLU A 190 -13.26 -4.72 -20.48
C GLU A 190 -13.40 -4.40 -18.99
N VAL A 191 -12.58 -3.50 -18.46
CA VAL A 191 -12.71 -3.01 -17.07
C VAL A 191 -14.03 -2.26 -16.87
N VAL A 192 -14.34 -1.29 -17.74
CA VAL A 192 -15.55 -0.45 -17.67
C VAL A 192 -16.83 -1.26 -17.91
N LYS A 193 -16.83 -2.22 -18.84
CA LYS A 193 -18.03 -3.03 -19.16
C LYS A 193 -18.23 -4.20 -18.20
N ASN A 194 -17.31 -4.46 -17.27
CA ASN A 194 -17.44 -5.57 -16.34
C ASN A 194 -18.60 -5.32 -15.36
N ASP A 195 -19.72 -6.02 -15.55
CA ASP A 195 -20.93 -5.92 -14.72
C ASP A 195 -20.85 -6.72 -13.40
N SER A 196 -19.63 -7.10 -12.99
CA SER A 196 -19.41 -7.94 -11.82
C SER A 196 -19.62 -7.21 -10.48
N PHE A 197 -19.56 -8.01 -9.41
CA PHE A 197 -19.41 -7.61 -8.00
C PHE A 197 -18.68 -6.27 -7.75
N ILE A 198 -17.66 -5.97 -8.55
CA ILE A 198 -16.89 -4.72 -8.52
C ILE A 198 -17.77 -3.48 -8.73
N LYS A 199 -18.69 -3.44 -9.71
CA LYS A 199 -19.59 -2.29 -9.90
C LYS A 199 -20.55 -2.08 -8.73
N LYS A 200 -20.93 -3.15 -8.03
CA LYS A 200 -21.73 -3.05 -6.80
C LYS A 200 -20.92 -2.50 -5.62
N PHE A 201 -19.63 -2.82 -5.56
CA PHE A 201 -18.72 -2.38 -4.51
C PHE A 201 -18.25 -0.93 -4.72
N VAL A 202 -18.00 -0.55 -5.97
CA VAL A 202 -17.42 0.74 -6.35
C VAL A 202 -18.51 1.67 -6.92
N ALA A 203 -19.73 1.55 -6.41
CA ALA A 203 -20.92 2.23 -6.94
C ALA A 203 -20.83 3.78 -6.98
N PHE A 204 -19.76 4.35 -6.42
CA PHE A 204 -19.48 5.79 -6.37
C PHE A 204 -18.50 6.28 -7.44
N LEU A 205 -17.81 5.40 -8.18
CA LEU A 205 -16.99 5.83 -9.33
C LEU A 205 -17.80 5.67 -10.62
N ASP A 206 -17.83 6.71 -11.43
CA ASP A 206 -18.38 6.62 -12.79
C ASP A 206 -17.34 6.08 -13.78
N ASP A 207 -17.82 5.75 -14.99
CA ASP A 207 -16.99 5.16 -16.05
C ASP A 207 -15.80 6.08 -16.42
N ASP A 208 -15.98 7.41 -16.35
CA ASP A 208 -14.94 8.40 -16.63
C ASP A 208 -13.84 8.41 -15.55
N GLU A 209 -14.22 8.31 -14.27
CA GLU A 209 -13.28 8.20 -13.15
C GLU A 209 -12.50 6.88 -13.21
N LEU A 210 -13.19 5.78 -13.53
CA LEU A 210 -12.56 4.47 -13.69
C LEU A 210 -11.56 4.46 -14.86
N GLU A 211 -11.91 5.09 -15.99
CA GLU A 211 -11.00 5.26 -17.12
C GLU A 211 -9.78 6.11 -16.77
N LYS A 212 -9.96 7.20 -16.01
CA LYS A 212 -8.83 8.01 -15.52
C LYS A 212 -7.88 7.19 -14.65
N ILE A 213 -8.42 6.43 -13.70
CA ILE A 213 -7.61 5.59 -12.83
C ILE A 213 -6.88 4.52 -13.65
N TYR A 214 -7.56 3.86 -14.59
CA TYR A 214 -6.92 2.89 -15.48
C TYR A 214 -5.73 3.52 -16.20
N ARG A 215 -5.94 4.69 -16.83
CA ARG A 215 -4.90 5.40 -17.59
C ARG A 215 -3.74 5.88 -16.73
N MET A 216 -3.93 6.03 -15.41
CA MET A 216 -2.83 6.35 -14.49
C MET A 216 -1.85 5.19 -14.31
N TYR A 217 -2.30 3.95 -14.48
CA TYR A 217 -1.50 2.74 -14.29
C TYR A 217 -1.10 2.05 -15.60
N ASP A 218 -1.56 2.55 -16.75
CA ASP A 218 -1.12 2.12 -18.09
C ASP A 218 0.18 2.87 -18.44
N GLU A 219 1.32 2.40 -17.91
CA GLU A 219 2.58 3.15 -17.96
C GLU A 219 3.11 3.31 -19.39
N ASP A 220 2.88 2.32 -20.26
CA ASP A 220 3.33 2.33 -21.66
C ASP A 220 2.27 2.86 -22.64
N VAL A 221 1.08 3.23 -22.13
CA VAL A 221 -0.03 3.84 -22.86
C VAL A 221 -0.50 2.94 -24.02
N ASN A 222 -0.33 1.63 -23.89
CA ASN A 222 -0.71 0.67 -24.92
C ASN A 222 -2.22 0.29 -24.84
N GLY A 223 -2.92 0.73 -23.78
CA GLY A 223 -4.32 0.46 -23.53
C GLY A 223 -4.61 -0.90 -22.90
N VAL A 224 -3.60 -1.57 -22.36
CA VAL A 224 -3.60 -2.94 -21.82
C VAL A 224 -2.69 -3.05 -20.61
N LEU A 225 -3.28 -3.23 -19.43
CA LEU A 225 -2.51 -3.39 -18.20
C LEU A 225 -1.85 -4.77 -18.09
N THR A 226 -0.58 -4.77 -17.71
CA THR A 226 0.17 -5.92 -17.22
C THR A 226 -0.35 -6.40 -15.86
N TYR A 227 0.07 -7.59 -15.43
CA TYR A 227 -0.32 -8.13 -14.13
C TYR A 227 0.06 -7.22 -12.95
N SER A 228 1.24 -6.58 -13.01
CA SER A 228 1.71 -5.69 -11.96
C SER A 228 0.89 -4.41 -11.89
N GLU A 229 0.59 -3.81 -13.05
CA GLU A 229 -0.23 -2.60 -13.15
C GLU A 229 -1.66 -2.85 -12.68
N ILE A 230 -2.23 -4.03 -13.00
CA ILE A 230 -3.54 -4.43 -12.49
C ILE A 230 -3.55 -4.53 -10.96
N ASN A 231 -2.51 -5.11 -10.35
CA ASN A 231 -2.45 -5.18 -8.90
C ASN A 231 -2.27 -3.81 -8.25
N LEU A 232 -1.49 -2.91 -8.85
CA LEU A 232 -1.39 -1.51 -8.38
C LEU A 232 -2.71 -0.76 -8.53
N MET A 233 -3.41 -0.95 -9.66
CA MET A 233 -4.74 -0.41 -9.88
C MET A 233 -5.72 -0.96 -8.85
N ASN A 234 -5.77 -2.29 -8.62
CA ASN A 234 -6.56 -2.95 -7.58
C ASN A 234 -6.29 -2.34 -6.19
N ALA A 235 -5.01 -2.09 -5.87
CA ALA A 235 -4.63 -1.48 -4.61
C ALA A 235 -5.15 -0.04 -4.49
N HIS A 236 -5.01 0.75 -5.57
CA HIS A 236 -5.47 2.13 -5.63
C HIS A 236 -6.98 2.22 -5.41
N MET A 237 -7.68 1.38 -6.17
CA MET A 237 -9.08 1.10 -6.07
C MET A 237 -9.52 0.73 -4.65
N TYR A 238 -8.75 -0.11 -3.97
CA TYR A 238 -9.05 -0.50 -2.59
C TYR A 238 -9.00 0.68 -1.60
N ARG A 239 -8.39 1.82 -1.94
CA ARG A 239 -8.46 3.05 -1.12
C ARG A 239 -9.89 3.56 -0.93
N TYR A 240 -10.81 3.16 -1.79
CA TYR A 240 -12.19 3.59 -1.66
C TYR A 240 -13.06 2.63 -0.84
N ILE A 241 -12.56 1.43 -0.53
CA ILE A 241 -13.27 0.39 0.24
C ILE A 241 -12.29 -0.16 1.27
N GLN A 242 -12.02 0.63 2.30
CA GLN A 242 -10.88 0.40 3.19
C GLN A 242 -11.21 -0.56 4.31
N ARG A 243 -10.35 -1.56 4.46
CA ARG A 243 -10.25 -2.45 5.60
C ARG A 243 -9.02 -2.07 6.44
N LEU A 244 -9.11 -2.25 7.76
CA LEU A 244 -8.01 -2.06 8.71
C LEU A 244 -7.30 -0.70 8.58
N ARG A 245 -8.05 0.40 8.66
CA ARG A 245 -7.52 1.77 8.59
C ARG A 245 -7.59 2.47 9.95
N PRO A 246 -6.65 3.39 10.27
CA PRO A 246 -6.71 4.15 11.52
C PRO A 246 -8.03 4.91 11.66
N SER A 247 -8.56 4.99 12.88
CA SER A 247 -9.89 5.55 13.22
C SER A 247 -10.10 7.01 12.74
N ASN A 248 -9.01 7.70 12.44
CA ASN A 248 -8.93 9.13 12.16
C ASN A 248 -8.82 9.42 10.65
N ALA A 249 -8.76 8.39 9.81
CA ALA A 249 -8.43 8.54 8.40
C ALA A 249 -9.69 8.86 7.56
N LYS A 250 -9.63 9.97 6.79
CA LYS A 250 -10.72 10.38 5.90
C LYS A 250 -10.76 9.49 4.64
N ILE A 251 -11.90 8.89 4.34
CA ILE A 251 -12.12 8.20 3.06
C ILE A 251 -12.06 9.25 1.93
N PRO A 252 -11.36 9.00 0.81
CA PRO A 252 -11.38 9.91 -0.33
C PRO A 252 -12.81 10.08 -0.87
N THR A 253 -13.37 11.29 -0.80
CA THR A 253 -14.68 11.60 -1.39
C THR A 253 -14.51 12.03 -2.85
N SER A 254 -15.18 11.36 -3.79
CA SER A 254 -15.31 11.86 -5.17
C SER A 254 -16.26 13.07 -5.17
N GLY A 255 -16.04 14.02 -6.08
CA GLY A 255 -16.67 15.35 -6.11
C GLY A 255 -18.19 15.41 -6.38
N ARG A 256 -18.96 14.34 -6.12
CA ARG A 256 -20.42 14.38 -6.10
C ARG A 256 -20.92 14.68 -4.69
N SER A 257 -21.51 15.87 -4.52
CA SER A 257 -22.36 16.14 -3.37
C SER A 257 -23.58 15.21 -3.37
N SER A 258 -23.96 14.76 -2.18
CA SER A 258 -25.27 14.22 -1.78
C SER A 258 -25.62 12.76 -2.07
N VAL A 259 -24.64 11.86 -2.00
CA VAL A 259 -24.88 10.52 -1.40
C VAL A 259 -23.66 10.19 -0.55
N GLU A 260 -23.65 10.67 0.70
CA GLU A 260 -22.93 9.93 1.75
C GLU A 260 -23.46 8.48 1.71
N PRO A 261 -22.65 7.45 2.02
CA PRO A 261 -23.14 6.10 2.14
C PRO A 261 -24.13 6.06 3.32
N SER A 262 -25.37 6.46 3.08
CA SER A 262 -26.52 6.35 3.96
C SER A 262 -26.91 4.88 4.02
N ASN A 263 -26.04 4.13 4.69
CA ASN A 263 -26.19 2.85 5.38
C ASN A 263 -24.83 2.23 5.80
N ILE A 264 -23.70 2.95 5.70
CA ILE A 264 -22.40 2.52 6.28
C ILE A 264 -21.88 3.49 7.35
N THR A 265 -22.49 4.67 7.50
CA THR A 265 -22.15 5.63 8.55
C THR A 265 -23.43 6.09 9.23
N ASN A 266 -23.80 5.45 10.34
CA ASN A 266 -24.60 6.01 11.45
C ASN A 266 -24.87 4.92 12.50
N GLU A 267 -23.83 4.46 13.22
CA GLU A 267 -23.96 3.87 14.57
C GLU A 267 -22.59 3.62 15.25
N LEU A 268 -21.64 4.56 15.15
CA LEU A 268 -20.34 4.45 15.86
C LEU A 268 -20.09 5.53 16.92
N ASP A 269 -21.13 6.23 17.36
CA ASP A 269 -21.05 7.24 18.43
C ASP A 269 -21.53 6.76 19.81
N ILE A 270 -21.77 5.46 20.00
CA ILE A 270 -22.17 4.92 21.32
C ILE A 270 -21.44 3.60 21.56
N PHE A 271 -20.17 3.66 21.97
CA PHE A 271 -19.51 2.78 22.96
C PHE A 271 -18.06 3.26 23.14
N GLN A 272 -17.89 4.56 23.42
CA GLN A 272 -16.68 5.04 24.09
C GLN A 272 -16.83 4.81 25.58
N GLN A 273 -16.30 3.71 26.09
CA GLN A 273 -15.53 3.68 27.34
C GLN A 273 -14.98 2.27 27.56
N GLU A 274 -13.67 2.24 27.85
CA GLU A 274 -12.86 1.09 28.31
C GLU A 274 -12.25 0.17 27.23
N SER A 275 -11.22 0.66 26.53
CA SER A 275 -9.97 -0.08 26.26
C SER A 275 -8.96 0.84 25.56
N PHE A 276 -7.77 0.95 26.12
CA PHE A 276 -6.74 1.95 25.79
C PHE A 276 -6.01 1.64 24.46
N MET A 277 -5.50 2.72 23.84
CA MET A 277 -4.85 2.83 22.52
C MET A 277 -5.82 2.78 21.32
N THR A 278 -6.16 3.97 20.81
CA THR A 278 -6.64 4.16 19.45
C THR A 278 -5.68 3.47 18.49
N ASP A 279 -6.21 2.58 17.63
CA ASP A 279 -5.40 1.83 16.68
C ASP A 279 -4.93 2.74 15.53
N ILE A 280 -3.83 3.46 15.76
CA ILE A 280 -3.19 4.38 14.80
C ILE A 280 -2.60 3.59 13.61
N SER A 281 -2.46 2.27 13.72
CA SER A 281 -1.93 1.40 12.67
C SER A 281 -3.01 0.94 11.69
N GLY A 282 -4.22 0.68 12.21
CA GLY A 282 -5.30 -0.01 11.53
C GLY A 282 -5.27 -1.55 11.72
N ILE A 283 -4.21 -2.11 12.30
CA ILE A 283 -4.09 -3.57 12.55
C ILE A 283 -4.76 -3.94 13.88
N PRO A 284 -5.81 -4.79 13.88
CA PRO A 284 -6.56 -5.13 15.08
C PRO A 284 -5.66 -5.67 16.19
N SER A 285 -5.77 -5.06 17.38
CA SER A 285 -4.91 -5.40 18.52
C SER A 285 -4.99 -6.88 18.94
N ALA A 286 -6.11 -7.55 18.66
CA ALA A 286 -6.28 -8.99 18.86
C ALA A 286 -5.18 -9.80 18.16
N ILE A 287 -4.70 -9.37 16.99
CA ILE A 287 -3.67 -10.06 16.22
C ILE A 287 -2.37 -10.17 17.03
N PHE A 288 -1.95 -9.10 17.70
CA PHE A 288 -0.69 -9.06 18.45
C PHE A 288 -0.67 -9.96 19.71
N HIS A 289 -1.81 -10.58 20.06
CA HIS A 289 -1.90 -11.54 21.15
C HIS A 289 -1.78 -13.01 20.67
N LEU A 290 -1.69 -13.24 19.36
CA LEU A 290 -1.56 -14.56 18.73
C LEU A 290 -0.08 -14.98 18.64
N ASP A 291 0.53 -15.28 19.78
CA ASP A 291 1.96 -15.62 19.89
C ASP A 291 2.40 -16.89 19.14
N ASN A 292 1.48 -17.78 18.76
CA ASN A 292 1.76 -18.96 17.93
C ASN A 292 1.61 -18.74 16.41
N LEU A 293 1.27 -17.51 15.98
CA LEU A 293 1.07 -17.22 14.58
C LEU A 293 2.39 -17.34 13.80
N THR A 294 2.39 -18.13 12.73
CA THR A 294 3.54 -18.36 11.84
C THR A 294 3.38 -17.68 10.49
N GLU A 295 2.14 -17.47 10.03
CA GLU A 295 1.82 -16.81 8.77
C GLU A 295 0.75 -15.73 9.00
N LEU A 296 1.09 -14.48 8.65
CA LEU A 296 0.18 -13.34 8.68
C LEU A 296 0.16 -12.70 7.30
N SER A 297 -1.02 -12.65 6.69
CA SER A 297 -1.22 -12.00 5.40
C SER A 297 -2.25 -10.89 5.52
N LEU A 298 -1.83 -9.68 5.20
CA LEU A 298 -2.57 -8.42 5.26
C LEU A 298 -2.44 -7.70 3.91
N GLU A 299 -2.54 -8.42 2.80
CA GLU A 299 -2.42 -7.82 1.47
C GLU A 299 -3.57 -6.87 1.19
N TYR A 300 -3.33 -5.83 0.39
CA TYR A 300 -4.35 -4.87 -0.02
C TYR A 300 -5.08 -4.26 1.19
N GLN A 301 -4.35 -3.75 2.18
CA GLN A 301 -4.93 -3.14 3.39
C GLN A 301 -4.69 -1.64 3.48
N GLY A 302 -5.57 -0.95 4.21
CA GLY A 302 -5.47 0.48 4.54
C GLY A 302 -4.52 0.81 5.69
N ILE A 303 -3.57 -0.09 5.97
CA ILE A 303 -2.61 0.03 7.07
C ILE A 303 -1.60 1.13 6.74
N LYS A 304 -1.34 2.02 7.71
CA LYS A 304 -0.34 3.09 7.56
C LYS A 304 1.01 2.76 8.17
N VAL A 305 1.01 2.10 9.31
CA VAL A 305 2.23 1.80 10.07
C VAL A 305 2.11 0.42 10.66
N VAL A 306 3.16 -0.39 10.63
CA VAL A 306 3.24 -1.60 11.47
C VAL A 306 3.81 -1.22 12.83
N PRO A 307 3.06 -1.36 13.94
CA PRO A 307 3.49 -0.89 15.25
C PRO A 307 4.46 -1.85 15.94
N ASP A 308 5.14 -1.37 16.99
CA ASP A 308 6.06 -2.17 17.83
C ASP A 308 5.41 -3.42 18.45
N ALA A 309 4.08 -3.41 18.60
CA ALA A 309 3.32 -4.57 19.09
C ALA A 309 3.53 -5.84 18.22
N ILE A 310 3.99 -5.69 16.98
CA ILE A 310 4.36 -6.81 16.10
C ILE A 310 5.40 -7.76 16.73
N LYS A 311 6.25 -7.26 17.65
CA LYS A 311 7.24 -8.08 18.38
C LYS A 311 6.66 -9.22 19.20
N ASN A 312 5.36 -9.14 19.52
CA ASN A 312 4.68 -10.19 20.26
C ASN A 312 4.47 -11.46 19.42
N LEU A 313 4.52 -11.35 18.08
CA LEU A 313 4.38 -12.48 17.15
C LEU A 313 5.70 -13.23 16.97
N LYS A 314 6.25 -13.75 18.06
CA LYS A 314 7.62 -14.31 18.12
C LYS A 314 7.87 -15.52 17.22
N ASN A 315 6.80 -16.18 16.77
CA ASN A 315 6.87 -17.33 15.88
C ASN A 315 6.55 -16.99 14.41
N LEU A 316 6.39 -15.70 14.08
CA LEU A 316 6.01 -15.28 12.73
C LEU A 316 7.16 -15.51 11.74
N VAL A 317 6.88 -16.31 10.71
CA VAL A 317 7.82 -16.73 9.67
C VAL A 317 7.52 -16.05 8.34
N ILE A 318 6.24 -15.86 8.02
CA ILE A 318 5.79 -15.22 6.78
C ILE A 318 4.94 -14.02 7.16
N PHE A 319 5.35 -12.84 6.70
CA PHE A 319 4.58 -11.61 6.85
C PHE A 319 4.36 -10.95 5.49
N ASN A 320 3.10 -10.92 5.07
CA ASN A 320 2.72 -10.41 3.76
C ASN A 320 1.91 -9.11 3.88
N LEU A 321 2.46 -8.03 3.32
CA LEU A 321 1.87 -6.69 3.27
C LEU A 321 1.80 -6.17 1.83
N ASN A 322 1.83 -7.07 0.83
CA ASN A 322 1.80 -6.66 -0.57
C ASN A 322 0.61 -5.74 -0.85
N TYR A 323 0.86 -4.72 -1.67
CA TYR A 323 -0.13 -3.78 -2.16
C TYR A 323 -0.83 -2.97 -1.06
N CYS A 324 -0.21 -2.85 0.13
CA CYS A 324 -0.60 -1.87 1.14
C CYS A 324 -0.06 -0.49 0.75
N ILE A 325 -0.72 0.18 -0.19
CA ILE A 325 -0.22 1.44 -0.78
C ILE A 325 -0.25 2.65 0.15
N GLU A 326 -0.94 2.58 1.29
CA GLU A 326 -0.90 3.60 2.35
C GLU A 326 0.15 3.29 3.43
N LEU A 327 0.85 2.16 3.35
CA LEU A 327 1.88 1.79 4.32
C LEU A 327 3.09 2.72 4.18
N GLU A 328 3.35 3.52 5.21
CA GLU A 328 4.43 4.50 5.28
C GLU A 328 5.66 3.95 6.01
N SER A 329 5.45 3.13 7.05
CA SER A 329 6.58 2.58 7.83
C SER A 329 6.32 1.23 8.48
N LEU A 330 7.41 0.48 8.66
CA LEU A 330 7.49 -0.69 9.52
C LEU A 330 8.22 -0.32 10.82
N SER A 331 7.74 -0.82 11.95
CA SER A 331 8.51 -0.81 13.19
C SER A 331 9.83 -1.56 13.01
N ALA A 332 10.88 -1.03 13.65
CA ALA A 332 12.19 -1.65 13.72
C ALA A 332 12.15 -3.04 14.40
N GLU A 333 11.14 -3.29 15.25
CA GLU A 333 10.90 -4.57 15.92
C GLU A 333 10.62 -5.72 14.93
N VAL A 334 10.16 -5.41 13.70
CA VAL A 334 10.01 -6.41 12.62
C VAL A 334 11.35 -7.10 12.33
N GLY A 335 12.48 -6.37 12.45
CA GLY A 335 13.81 -6.89 12.20
C GLY A 335 14.23 -8.03 13.13
N PHE A 336 13.61 -8.21 14.29
CA PHE A 336 13.93 -9.28 15.25
C PHE A 336 13.01 -10.49 15.16
N LEU A 337 12.01 -10.45 14.29
CA LEU A 337 11.14 -11.60 14.06
C LEU A 337 11.89 -12.66 13.22
N PRO A 338 11.59 -13.96 13.40
CA PRO A 338 12.21 -15.04 12.64
C PRO A 338 11.62 -15.16 11.22
N LEU A 339 11.40 -14.02 10.56
CA LEU A 339 10.82 -13.95 9.23
C LEU A 339 11.77 -14.59 8.22
N ARG A 340 11.24 -15.54 7.45
CA ARG A 340 11.88 -16.04 6.22
C ARG A 340 11.40 -15.29 5.00
N GLU A 341 10.22 -14.68 5.11
CA GLU A 341 9.57 -13.97 4.01
C GLU A 341 8.88 -12.71 4.55
N LEU A 342 9.28 -11.57 4.00
CA LEU A 342 8.67 -10.26 4.24
C LEU A 342 8.31 -9.66 2.89
N ASN A 343 7.02 -9.62 2.57
CA ASN A 343 6.54 -9.18 1.27
C ASN A 343 6.00 -7.75 1.35
N LEU A 344 6.65 -6.83 0.62
CA LEU A 344 6.35 -5.39 0.59
C LEU A 344 6.12 -4.88 -0.85
N THR A 345 5.82 -5.78 -1.78
CA THR A 345 5.64 -5.45 -3.19
C THR A 345 4.44 -4.53 -3.35
N GLY A 346 4.58 -3.44 -4.10
CA GLY A 346 3.48 -2.51 -4.33
C GLY A 346 3.14 -1.58 -3.17
N CYS A 347 3.95 -1.52 -2.09
CA CYS A 347 3.77 -0.53 -1.02
C CYS A 347 4.32 0.84 -1.44
N ALA A 348 3.57 1.57 -2.27
CA ALA A 348 4.03 2.79 -2.94
C ALA A 348 4.41 3.96 -2.01
N SER A 349 3.84 4.02 -0.80
CA SER A 349 4.10 5.09 0.19
C SER A 349 5.18 4.72 1.21
N LEU A 350 5.82 3.55 1.09
CA LEU A 350 6.75 3.05 2.09
C LEU A 350 8.03 3.90 2.13
N LYS A 351 8.24 4.57 3.26
CA LYS A 351 9.42 5.37 3.56
C LYS A 351 10.46 4.59 4.36
N THR A 352 9.99 3.81 5.33
CA THR A 352 10.86 3.05 6.23
C THR A 352 10.43 1.58 6.23
N PRO A 353 11.21 0.67 5.64
CA PRO A 353 12.52 0.85 5.01
C PRO A 353 12.47 1.58 3.64
N PRO A 354 13.50 2.36 3.27
CA PRO A 354 13.58 2.98 1.96
C PRO A 354 13.56 1.97 0.82
N ILE A 355 13.01 2.35 -0.33
CA ILE A 355 12.89 1.47 -1.52
C ILE A 355 14.25 0.95 -2.02
N GLU A 356 15.33 1.72 -1.82
CA GLU A 356 16.68 1.30 -2.17
C GLU A 356 17.17 0.11 -1.35
N ILE A 357 16.71 0.01 -0.09
CA ILE A 357 17.05 -1.11 0.80
C ILE A 357 16.17 -2.31 0.49
N THR A 358 14.86 -2.12 0.32
CA THR A 358 13.94 -3.24 0.03
C THR A 358 14.26 -3.93 -1.28
N ARG A 359 14.71 -3.19 -2.31
CA ARG A 359 15.15 -3.74 -3.60
C ARG A 359 16.41 -4.59 -3.51
N ARG A 360 17.26 -4.43 -2.48
CA ARG A 360 18.42 -5.30 -2.27
C ARG A 360 18.03 -6.69 -1.76
N GLY A 361 16.81 -6.82 -1.22
CA GLY A 361 16.24 -8.09 -0.82
C GLY A 361 15.98 -8.19 0.69
N HIS A 362 15.52 -9.37 1.09
CA HIS A 362 15.07 -9.64 2.45
C HIS A 362 16.16 -9.39 3.50
N THR A 363 17.37 -9.92 3.30
CA THR A 363 18.46 -9.82 4.28
C THR A 363 18.82 -8.38 4.60
N GLN A 364 19.01 -7.54 3.59
CA GLN A 364 19.34 -6.12 3.77
C GLN A 364 18.18 -5.34 4.40
N THR A 365 16.94 -5.71 4.07
CA THR A 365 15.74 -5.12 4.68
C THR A 365 15.69 -5.41 6.18
N MET A 366 15.91 -6.67 6.57
CA MET A 366 15.91 -7.08 7.97
C MET A 366 17.06 -6.45 8.75
N ALA A 367 18.27 -6.44 8.18
CA ALA A 367 19.45 -5.81 8.78
C ALA A 367 19.24 -4.31 9.01
N PHE A 368 18.66 -3.60 8.03
CA PHE A 368 18.31 -2.20 8.17
C PHE A 368 17.31 -1.97 9.32
N LEU A 369 16.24 -2.77 9.40
CA LEU A 369 15.24 -2.65 10.48
C LEU A 369 15.87 -2.90 11.85
N GLN A 370 16.71 -3.92 11.98
CA GLN A 370 17.48 -4.18 13.21
C GLN A 370 18.38 -2.99 13.57
N ARG A 371 19.00 -2.37 12.56
CA ARG A 371 19.90 -1.25 12.76
C ARG A 371 19.20 0.00 13.28
N LEU A 372 17.94 0.23 12.91
CA LEU A 372 17.13 1.35 13.44
C LEU A 372 16.97 1.30 14.97
N ILE A 373 17.02 0.11 15.59
CA ILE A 373 16.91 -0.07 17.05
C ILE A 373 18.11 0.53 17.78
N SER A 374 19.28 0.54 17.15
CA SER A 374 20.49 1.18 17.70
C SER A 374 20.39 2.71 17.73
N GLY A 375 19.33 3.27 17.12
CA GLY A 375 19.07 4.69 17.04
C GLY A 375 18.96 5.14 15.59
N SER A 376 17.89 5.88 15.31
CA SER A 376 17.62 6.47 13.99
C SER A 376 17.31 7.96 14.11
N THR A 377 17.43 8.67 13.00
CA THR A 377 17.04 10.08 12.87
C THR A 377 16.26 10.26 11.57
N PRO A 378 15.14 11.01 11.57
CA PRO A 378 14.46 11.40 10.33
C PRO A 378 15.38 12.21 9.43
N CYS A 379 15.39 11.91 8.14
CA CYS A 379 16.26 12.55 7.19
C CYS A 379 15.54 13.63 6.38
N LYS A 380 15.91 14.91 6.61
CA LYS A 380 15.44 16.08 5.86
C LYS A 380 16.56 16.67 5.01
N ARG A 381 17.03 15.89 4.04
CA ARG A 381 18.08 16.34 3.11
C ARG A 381 17.75 16.02 1.67
N THR A 382 18.15 16.90 0.76
CA THR A 382 18.05 16.62 -0.68
C THR A 382 19.06 17.41 -1.49
N LYS A 383 19.20 17.07 -2.77
CA LYS A 383 20.00 17.85 -3.72
C LYS A 383 19.14 18.93 -4.34
N LEU A 384 19.63 20.17 -4.40
CA LEU A 384 19.07 21.26 -5.19
C LEU A 384 19.95 21.48 -6.42
N MET A 385 19.43 21.11 -7.59
CA MET A 385 20.19 21.07 -8.84
C MET A 385 19.87 22.31 -9.67
N LEU A 386 20.85 23.21 -9.86
CA LEU A 386 20.70 24.37 -10.72
C LEU A 386 21.15 24.03 -12.14
N VAL A 387 20.22 24.10 -13.09
CA VAL A 387 20.48 23.80 -14.50
C VAL A 387 20.02 24.94 -15.39
N GLY A 388 20.55 25.02 -16.61
CA GLY A 388 20.30 26.10 -17.55
C GLY A 388 21.57 26.55 -18.26
N LEU A 389 21.39 27.33 -19.33
CA LEU A 389 22.50 27.81 -20.16
C LEU A 389 23.51 28.67 -19.36
N GLY A 390 24.72 28.83 -19.91
CA GLY A 390 25.70 29.78 -19.41
C GLY A 390 25.13 31.20 -19.37
N GLY A 391 25.39 31.94 -18.29
CA GLY A 391 24.86 33.30 -18.12
C GLY A 391 23.37 33.39 -17.77
N ALA A 392 22.70 32.26 -17.48
CA ALA A 392 21.30 32.24 -17.05
C ALA A 392 21.05 32.80 -15.64
N GLY A 393 22.10 33.08 -14.85
CA GLY A 393 21.98 33.61 -13.48
C GLY A 393 21.97 32.56 -12.35
N LYS A 394 22.39 31.31 -12.62
CA LYS A 394 22.45 30.22 -11.62
C LYS A 394 23.27 30.58 -10.38
N THR A 395 24.53 30.95 -10.56
CA THR A 395 25.42 31.35 -9.45
C THR A 395 24.89 32.55 -8.66
N SER A 396 24.23 33.51 -9.35
CA SER A 396 23.57 34.63 -8.70
C SER A 396 22.39 34.19 -7.83
N LEU A 397 21.61 33.19 -8.28
CA LEU A 397 20.52 32.60 -7.49
C LEU A 397 21.06 31.87 -6.25
N VAL A 398 22.14 31.08 -6.39
CA VAL A 398 22.76 30.40 -5.23
C VAL A 398 23.19 31.41 -4.18
N ARG A 399 23.83 32.51 -4.58
CA ARG A 399 24.22 33.58 -3.65
C ARG A 399 23.01 34.23 -2.96
N ALA A 400 21.93 34.44 -3.71
CA ALA A 400 20.69 34.99 -3.16
C ALA A 400 20.05 34.03 -2.13
N PHE A 401 20.09 32.71 -2.35
CA PHE A 401 19.59 31.72 -1.40
C PHE A 401 20.41 31.65 -0.11
N LEU A 402 21.72 31.86 -0.19
CA LEU A 402 22.64 31.81 0.94
C LEU A 402 22.74 33.15 1.71
N GLU A 403 21.91 34.14 1.37
CA GLU A 403 21.94 35.51 1.92
C GLU A 403 23.31 36.21 1.78
N SER A 404 24.20 35.70 0.91
CA SER A 404 25.53 36.25 0.67
C SER A 404 25.45 37.39 -0.35
N HIS A 405 25.17 38.60 0.15
CA HIS A 405 25.13 39.82 -0.66
C HIS A 405 26.57 40.28 -0.96
N SER A 406 27.14 39.78 -2.05
CA SER A 406 28.40 40.26 -2.60
C SER A 406 28.14 41.20 -3.77
N ASP A 407 28.60 42.45 -3.68
CA ASP A 407 28.54 43.45 -4.76
C ASP A 407 29.39 43.10 -5.99
N LYS A 408 30.17 42.00 -5.96
CA LYS A 408 31.00 41.57 -7.08
C LYS A 408 30.22 40.61 -7.98
N PRO A 409 30.17 40.86 -9.31
CA PRO A 409 29.57 39.91 -10.24
C PRO A 409 30.28 38.55 -10.12
N PRO A 410 29.54 37.43 -10.15
CA PRO A 410 30.15 36.12 -10.09
C PRO A 410 31.10 35.92 -11.27
N GLU A 411 32.30 35.40 -11.00
CA GLU A 411 33.19 34.90 -12.04
C GLU A 411 32.53 33.71 -12.74
N VAL A 412 32.98 33.39 -13.96
CA VAL A 412 32.44 32.24 -14.71
C VAL A 412 32.81 30.96 -13.96
N THR A 413 31.79 30.25 -13.46
CA THR A 413 31.97 28.94 -12.81
C THR A 413 32.67 27.97 -13.78
N ASP A 414 33.76 27.36 -13.34
CA ASP A 414 34.43 26.27 -14.02
C ASP A 414 34.17 24.97 -13.24
N GLY A 415 33.64 23.95 -13.93
CA GLY A 415 33.29 22.68 -13.29
C GLY A 415 31.97 22.68 -12.50
N ILE A 416 32.01 22.20 -11.26
CA ILE A 416 30.84 21.95 -10.38
C ILE A 416 31.13 22.51 -8.99
N ASP A 417 30.30 23.43 -8.53
CA ASP A 417 30.34 23.94 -7.15
C ASP A 417 29.23 23.29 -6.32
N ILE A 418 29.59 22.76 -5.15
CA ILE A 418 28.64 22.14 -4.21
C ILE A 418 28.66 22.92 -2.90
N VAL A 419 27.52 23.48 -2.51
CA VAL A 419 27.38 24.23 -1.26
C VAL A 419 26.27 23.61 -0.41
N LYS A 420 26.47 23.57 0.90
CA LYS A 420 25.42 23.16 1.85
C LYS A 420 24.59 24.37 2.26
N TRP A 421 23.28 24.30 2.03
CA TRP A 421 22.33 25.30 2.45
C TRP A 421 21.39 24.70 3.50
N LYS A 422 21.46 25.21 4.74
CA LYS A 422 20.62 24.76 5.85
C LYS A 422 19.53 25.77 6.10
N VAL A 423 18.28 25.34 5.95
CA VAL A 423 17.09 26.15 6.21
C VAL A 423 16.51 25.73 7.56
N PRO A 424 16.42 26.64 8.54
CA PRO A 424 15.77 26.33 9.82
C PRO A 424 14.26 26.14 9.62
N LEU A 425 13.70 25.12 10.27
CA LEU A 425 12.26 24.84 10.28
C LEU A 425 11.62 25.34 11.59
N SER A 426 10.32 25.11 11.76
CA SER A 426 9.54 25.67 12.87
C SER A 426 9.99 25.22 14.27
N GLN A 427 10.70 24.11 14.41
CA GLN A 427 11.19 23.59 15.68
C GLN A 427 12.69 23.90 15.86
N PRO A 428 13.15 24.15 17.12
CA PRO A 428 14.57 24.29 17.40
C PRO A 428 15.32 23.00 17.04
N ASP A 429 16.50 23.13 16.42
CA ASP A 429 17.34 22.04 15.90
C ASP A 429 16.74 21.20 14.76
N ASP A 430 15.61 21.63 14.18
CA ASP A 430 15.03 21.03 12.97
C ASP A 430 15.41 21.84 11.73
N PHE A 431 16.09 21.21 10.78
CA PHE A 431 16.59 21.88 9.58
C PHE A 431 16.39 21.02 8.34
N LEU A 432 16.11 21.70 7.23
CA LEU A 432 16.15 21.13 5.89
C LEU A 432 17.53 21.44 5.28
N GLU A 433 18.31 20.39 4.97
CA GLU A 433 19.63 20.54 4.35
C GLU A 433 19.55 20.30 2.83
N PHE A 434 19.88 21.33 2.05
CA PHE A 434 20.12 21.20 0.63
C PHE A 434 21.62 21.05 0.36
N SER A 435 21.98 20.04 -0.42
CA SER A 435 23.23 20.04 -1.18
C SER A 435 22.94 20.77 -2.49
N VAL A 436 23.39 22.02 -2.62
CA VAL A 436 23.15 22.88 -3.78
C VAL A 436 24.26 22.63 -4.79
N TRP A 437 23.90 22.17 -5.99
CA TRP A 437 24.82 21.88 -7.08
C TRP A 437 24.69 22.97 -8.15
N ASP A 438 25.71 23.81 -8.29
CA ASP A 438 25.82 24.81 -9.35
C ASP A 438 26.75 24.28 -10.46
N PHE A 439 26.18 24.04 -11.63
CA PHE A 439 26.90 23.53 -12.79
C PHE A 439 27.37 24.67 -13.69
N ALA A 440 28.63 24.61 -14.12
CA ALA A 440 29.14 25.49 -15.17
C ALA A 440 28.25 25.41 -16.42
N GLY A 441 27.77 26.55 -16.92
CA GLY A 441 26.87 26.57 -18.06
C GLY A 441 27.54 26.43 -19.43
N GLN A 442 28.82 26.03 -19.50
CA GLN A 442 29.57 25.94 -20.76
C GLN A 442 29.21 24.67 -21.53
N SER A 443 29.18 24.76 -22.86
CA SER A 443 28.70 23.67 -23.71
C SER A 443 29.54 22.40 -23.68
N VAL A 444 30.82 22.52 -23.33
CA VAL A 444 31.74 21.39 -23.17
C VAL A 444 31.30 20.44 -22.04
N TYR A 445 30.56 20.94 -21.05
CA TYR A 445 30.18 20.15 -19.88
C TYR A 445 28.75 19.57 -19.94
N TYR A 446 27.95 19.88 -20.97
CA TYR A 446 26.54 19.43 -21.03
C TYR A 446 26.38 17.91 -21.03
N HIS A 447 27.26 17.18 -21.74
CA HIS A 447 27.22 15.71 -21.73
C HIS A 447 27.70 15.14 -20.40
N THR A 448 28.67 15.77 -19.75
CA THR A 448 29.18 15.29 -18.46
C THR A 448 28.22 15.58 -17.30
N HIS A 449 27.42 16.65 -17.38
CA HIS A 449 26.46 17.01 -16.33
C HIS A 449 25.30 16.00 -16.19
N GLN A 450 24.98 15.27 -17.27
CA GLN A 450 23.95 14.23 -17.23
C GLN A 450 24.28 13.10 -16.23
N PHE A 451 25.58 12.83 -15.98
CA PHE A 451 25.99 11.85 -14.98
C PHE A 451 25.67 12.26 -13.53
N PHE A 452 25.49 13.56 -13.28
CA PHE A 452 25.22 14.08 -11.94
C PHE A 452 23.73 14.30 -11.66
N LEU A 453 22.87 14.17 -12.67
CA LEU A 453 21.42 14.21 -12.49
C LEU A 453 20.98 13.08 -11.56
N ALA A 454 20.25 13.43 -10.51
CA ALA A 454 19.84 12.51 -9.46
C ALA A 454 18.32 12.41 -9.37
N LYS A 455 17.81 11.22 -9.01
CA LYS A 455 16.37 10.96 -8.84
C LYS A 455 15.79 11.59 -7.58
N LYS A 456 16.51 11.55 -6.45
CA LYS A 456 16.14 12.20 -5.17
C LYS A 456 16.69 13.63 -5.12
N ALA A 457 16.15 14.51 -5.98
CA ALA A 457 16.59 15.89 -6.11
C ALA A 457 15.43 16.85 -6.47
N VAL A 458 15.66 18.14 -6.25
CA VAL A 458 14.81 19.25 -6.68
C VAL A 458 15.56 20.05 -7.74
N TYR A 459 14.91 20.36 -8.86
CA TYR A 459 15.53 21.06 -9.97
C TYR A 459 15.08 22.51 -10.07
N VAL A 460 16.04 23.40 -10.27
CA VAL A 460 15.82 24.81 -10.62
C VAL A 460 16.40 25.03 -12.01
N LEU A 461 15.52 25.16 -13.01
CA LEU A 461 15.87 25.49 -14.37
C LEU A 461 15.88 27.01 -14.54
N ALA A 462 17.07 27.60 -14.47
CA ALA A 462 17.26 29.03 -14.64
C ALA A 462 17.39 29.40 -16.12
N TRP A 463 16.73 30.48 -16.53
CA TRP A 463 16.91 31.08 -17.84
C TRP A 463 16.92 32.61 -17.75
N ASN A 464 17.64 33.26 -18.66
CA ASN A 464 17.70 34.72 -18.71
C ASN A 464 16.54 35.26 -19.54
N ILE A 465 15.59 35.97 -18.90
CA ILE A 465 14.39 36.48 -19.57
C ILE A 465 14.73 37.41 -20.73
N ARG A 466 15.84 38.15 -20.64
CA ARG A 466 16.27 39.11 -21.67
C ARG A 466 16.59 38.48 -23.02
N LEU A 467 16.98 37.21 -23.02
CA LEU A 467 17.40 36.50 -24.24
C LEU A 467 16.23 35.85 -24.96
N GLY A 468 15.02 35.85 -24.37
CA GLY A 468 13.86 35.16 -24.92
C GLY A 468 13.85 33.65 -24.64
N ALA A 469 12.65 33.08 -24.57
CA ALA A 469 12.47 31.68 -24.23
C ALA A 469 12.98 30.73 -25.33
N GLU A 470 12.89 31.13 -26.60
CA GLU A 470 13.42 30.33 -27.72
C GLU A 470 14.93 30.07 -27.63
N HIS A 471 15.68 30.97 -26.99
CA HIS A 471 17.13 30.88 -26.86
C HIS A 471 17.58 30.30 -25.52
N ALA A 472 16.64 30.00 -24.61
CA ALA A 472 16.93 29.51 -23.27
C ALA A 472 17.23 28.00 -23.19
N GLY A 473 16.97 27.25 -24.27
CA GLY A 473 17.19 25.80 -24.29
C GLY A 473 16.32 25.02 -23.28
N LEU A 474 15.13 25.56 -22.94
CA LEU A 474 14.26 24.98 -21.91
C LEU A 474 13.88 23.52 -22.22
N ASP A 475 13.48 23.25 -23.47
CA ASP A 475 13.08 21.89 -23.90
C ASP A 475 14.19 20.85 -23.77
N PHE A 476 15.44 21.24 -24.06
CA PHE A 476 16.58 20.36 -23.91
C PHE A 476 16.75 19.94 -22.44
N TRP A 477 16.74 20.91 -21.52
CA TRP A 477 16.90 20.64 -20.09
C TRP A 477 15.71 19.89 -19.49
N LEU A 478 14.49 20.29 -19.83
CA LEU A 478 13.27 19.63 -19.34
C LEU A 478 13.23 18.18 -19.80
N SER A 479 13.45 17.90 -21.09
CA SER A 479 13.53 16.52 -21.59
C SER A 479 14.66 15.74 -20.94
N SER A 480 15.82 16.35 -20.72
CA SER A 480 16.94 15.69 -20.04
C SER A 480 16.60 15.32 -18.59
N ILE A 481 15.96 16.21 -17.83
CA ILE A 481 15.52 15.93 -16.46
C ILE A 481 14.46 14.82 -16.47
N CYS A 482 13.46 14.89 -17.35
CA CYS A 482 12.41 13.88 -17.42
C CYS A 482 12.94 12.47 -17.68
N CYS A 483 13.97 12.33 -18.52
CA CYS A 483 14.59 11.03 -18.77
C CYS A 483 15.35 10.47 -17.56
N HIS A 484 16.04 11.32 -16.77
CA HIS A 484 16.92 10.86 -15.70
C HIS A 484 16.23 10.82 -14.32
N ALA A 485 15.29 11.74 -14.09
CA ALA A 485 14.60 11.97 -12.82
C ALA A 485 13.11 12.27 -13.05
N PRO A 486 12.31 11.28 -13.51
CA PRO A 486 10.91 11.46 -13.96
C PRO A 486 9.91 11.85 -12.86
N ASN A 487 10.29 11.76 -11.58
CA ASN A 487 9.45 12.13 -10.44
C ASN A 487 10.00 13.34 -9.67
N ALA A 488 11.11 13.93 -10.10
CA ALA A 488 11.71 15.07 -9.42
C ALA A 488 10.94 16.37 -9.73
N PRO A 489 10.65 17.23 -8.74
CA PRO A 489 10.00 18.51 -8.98
C PRO A 489 10.91 19.49 -9.73
N ILE A 490 10.34 20.26 -10.64
CA ILE A 490 11.06 21.25 -11.46
C ILE A 490 10.47 22.65 -11.27
N PHE A 491 11.32 23.61 -10.93
CA PHE A 491 11.02 25.03 -10.89
C PHE A 491 11.64 25.71 -12.10
N VAL A 492 10.82 26.31 -12.96
CA VAL A 492 11.31 27.08 -14.11
C VAL A 492 11.44 28.54 -13.69
N VAL A 493 12.67 29.05 -13.65
CA VAL A 493 13.00 30.36 -13.05
C VAL A 493 13.56 31.29 -14.10
N GLY A 494 12.77 32.31 -14.46
CA GLY A 494 13.23 33.43 -15.29
C GLY A 494 13.98 34.45 -14.43
N THR A 495 15.26 34.63 -14.70
CA THR A 495 16.11 35.63 -14.02
C THR A 495 16.13 36.95 -14.78
N HIS A 496 16.62 38.01 -14.13
CA HIS A 496 16.70 39.36 -14.69
C HIS A 496 15.31 39.96 -15.01
N SER A 497 14.31 39.67 -14.18
CA SER A 497 12.95 40.19 -14.35
C SER A 497 12.87 41.72 -14.27
N ASP A 498 13.81 42.34 -13.56
CA ASP A 498 13.98 43.78 -13.42
C ASP A 498 14.25 44.51 -14.75
N LEU A 499 14.80 43.80 -15.74
CA LEU A 499 15.24 44.37 -17.01
C LEU A 499 14.21 44.21 -18.14
N VAL A 500 13.05 43.61 -17.87
CA VAL A 500 12.07 43.26 -18.91
C VAL A 500 10.64 43.61 -18.47
N SER A 501 9.85 44.20 -19.37
CA SER A 501 8.48 44.63 -19.08
C SER A 501 7.40 43.60 -19.44
N ARG A 502 7.71 42.62 -20.29
CA ARG A 502 6.81 41.54 -20.71
C ARG A 502 7.58 40.24 -20.89
N ILE A 503 6.98 39.15 -20.40
CA ILE A 503 7.55 37.81 -20.45
C ILE A 503 6.67 36.97 -21.37
N ASP A 504 7.21 36.51 -22.48
CA ASP A 504 6.52 35.62 -23.41
C ASP A 504 6.99 34.19 -23.19
N LEU A 505 6.27 33.45 -22.33
CA LEU A 505 6.50 32.04 -22.07
C LEU A 505 5.17 31.30 -22.07
N ARG A 506 5.04 30.29 -22.94
CA ARG A 506 3.84 29.43 -23.01
C ARG A 506 3.86 28.38 -21.89
N GLN A 507 3.52 28.82 -20.68
CA GLN A 507 3.54 28.00 -19.47
C GLN A 507 2.63 26.77 -19.58
N ASP A 508 1.42 26.92 -20.14
CA ASP A 508 0.46 25.82 -20.28
C ASP A 508 0.96 24.70 -21.20
N ASP A 509 1.60 25.06 -22.32
CA ASP A 509 2.19 24.09 -23.26
C ASP A 509 3.35 23.31 -22.62
N LEU A 510 4.17 23.99 -21.80
CA LEU A 510 5.26 23.35 -21.06
C LEU A 510 4.73 22.42 -19.97
N LYS A 511 3.76 22.88 -19.18
CA LYS A 511 3.19 22.09 -18.08
C LYS A 511 2.44 20.86 -18.57
N ARG A 512 1.79 20.93 -19.74
CA ARG A 512 1.17 19.77 -20.39
C ARG A 512 2.19 18.72 -20.83
N ARG A 513 3.34 19.16 -21.37
CA ARG A 513 4.40 18.23 -21.83
C ARG A 513 5.27 17.70 -20.70
N TYR A 514 5.44 18.50 -19.64
CA TYR A 514 6.29 18.21 -18.50
C TYR A 514 5.49 18.40 -17.20
N PRO A 515 4.68 17.40 -16.79
CA PRO A 515 3.83 17.49 -15.59
C PRO A 515 4.61 17.67 -14.29
N GLN A 516 5.90 17.36 -14.28
CA GLN A 516 6.82 17.55 -13.16
C GLN A 516 7.10 19.02 -12.81
N ILE A 517 6.73 19.97 -13.68
CA ILE A 517 6.89 21.39 -13.42
C ILE A 517 5.94 21.82 -12.30
N THR A 518 6.53 22.14 -11.15
CA THR A 518 5.80 22.58 -9.95
C THR A 518 5.31 24.01 -10.12
N GLY A 519 6.13 24.89 -10.71
CA GLY A 519 5.79 26.29 -10.89
C GLY A 519 6.77 27.08 -11.74
N PHE A 520 6.33 28.27 -12.15
CA PHE A 520 7.10 29.26 -12.90
C PHE A 520 7.32 30.48 -12.02
N PHE A 521 8.57 30.93 -11.91
CA PHE A 521 8.94 32.07 -11.09
C PHE A 521 9.77 33.05 -11.91
N ASN A 522 9.51 34.34 -11.75
CA ASN A 522 10.29 35.39 -12.37
C ASN A 522 10.94 36.20 -11.27
N VAL A 523 12.27 36.23 -11.25
CA VAL A 523 13.04 36.74 -10.12
C VAL A 523 14.10 37.73 -10.58
N SER A 524 14.40 38.67 -9.69
CA SER A 524 15.51 39.60 -9.85
C SER A 524 16.49 39.39 -8.70
N THR A 525 17.66 38.82 -9.02
CA THR A 525 18.72 38.63 -8.02
C THR A 525 19.39 39.94 -7.61
N SER A 526 19.23 41.01 -8.40
CA SER A 526 19.78 42.35 -8.12
C SER A 526 18.90 43.13 -7.14
N THR A 527 17.57 43.03 -7.28
CA THR A 527 16.61 43.73 -6.42
C THR A 527 16.05 42.87 -5.29
N GLY A 528 16.28 41.55 -5.34
CA GLY A 528 15.68 40.57 -4.44
C GLY A 528 14.23 40.25 -4.76
N ASP A 529 13.67 40.81 -5.84
CA ASP A 529 12.26 40.67 -6.18
C ASP A 529 11.91 39.19 -6.46
N ASN A 530 10.84 38.73 -5.80
CA ASN A 530 10.27 37.39 -5.91
C ASN A 530 11.20 36.21 -5.54
N VAL A 531 12.40 36.47 -4.99
CA VAL A 531 13.33 35.42 -4.56
C VAL A 531 12.81 34.68 -3.31
N SER A 532 12.20 35.40 -2.36
CA SER A 532 11.64 34.80 -1.15
C SER A 532 10.48 33.84 -1.45
N GLU A 533 9.58 34.21 -2.37
CA GLU A 533 8.45 33.36 -2.77
C GLU A 533 8.94 32.07 -3.47
N LEU A 534 9.99 32.17 -4.29
CA LEU A 534 10.65 31.01 -4.88
C LEU A 534 11.23 30.09 -3.79
N ILE A 535 11.95 30.64 -2.81
CA ILE A 535 12.51 29.87 -1.68
C ILE A 535 11.41 29.14 -0.91
N ASP A 536 10.34 29.85 -0.53
CA ASP A 536 9.21 29.27 0.21
C ASP A 536 8.55 28.12 -0.58
N SER A 537 8.39 28.30 -1.90
CA SER A 537 7.81 27.27 -2.78
C SER A 537 8.73 26.05 -2.92
N ILE A 538 10.04 26.26 -3.02
CA ILE A 538 11.05 25.18 -3.01
C ILE A 538 10.98 24.41 -1.70
N ILE A 539 11.00 25.09 -0.55
CA ILE A 539 10.96 24.45 0.78
C ILE A 539 9.67 23.64 0.94
N LYS A 540 8.51 24.25 0.66
CA LYS A 540 7.20 23.60 0.79
C LYS A 540 7.10 22.35 -0.09
N THR A 541 7.54 22.43 -1.33
CA THR A 541 7.53 21.29 -2.26
C THR A 541 8.51 20.21 -1.80
N THR A 542 9.69 20.62 -1.33
CA THR A 542 10.73 19.71 -0.86
C THR A 542 10.23 18.89 0.33
N LEU A 543 9.64 19.53 1.34
CA LEU A 543 9.11 18.85 2.53
C LEU A 543 7.96 17.86 2.22
N ALA A 544 7.26 18.04 1.09
CA ALA A 544 6.22 17.14 0.64
C ALA A 544 6.74 15.92 -0.14
N LEU A 545 8.05 15.82 -0.41
CA LEU A 545 8.60 14.72 -1.20
C LEU A 545 8.50 13.38 -0.45
N PRO A 546 8.28 12.26 -1.17
CA PRO A 546 8.01 10.96 -0.55
C PRO A 546 9.13 10.47 0.38
N TYR A 547 10.37 10.79 0.06
CA TYR A 547 11.56 10.39 0.82
C TYR A 547 11.91 11.33 1.97
N MET A 548 11.13 12.39 2.21
CA MET A 548 11.31 13.22 3.40
C MET A 548 10.87 12.47 4.65
N ASP A 549 11.64 12.66 5.71
CA ASP A 549 11.47 12.01 7.01
C ASP A 549 11.67 10.48 6.98
N GLU A 550 12.33 9.95 5.94
CA GLU A 550 12.86 8.58 5.97
C GLU A 550 13.76 8.40 7.20
N LEU A 551 13.54 7.36 7.99
CA LEU A 551 14.39 7.08 9.15
C LEU A 551 15.71 6.49 8.67
N ILE A 552 16.82 7.11 9.04
CA ILE A 552 18.17 6.62 8.73
C ILE A 552 18.88 6.24 10.04
N PRO A 553 19.59 5.11 10.09
CA PRO A 553 20.47 4.77 11.20
C PRO A 553 21.47 5.89 11.56
N LYS A 554 21.59 6.21 12.84
CA LYS A 554 22.57 7.20 13.32
C LYS A 554 24.00 6.81 12.97
N ALA A 555 24.32 5.52 13.00
CA ALA A 555 25.64 5.03 12.65
C ALA A 555 26.03 5.32 11.20
N TRP A 556 25.06 5.26 10.26
CA TRP A 556 25.31 5.61 8.86
C TRP A 556 25.62 7.10 8.69
N LEU A 557 24.94 7.96 9.46
CA LEU A 557 25.24 9.38 9.50
C LEU A 557 26.62 9.66 10.13
N SER A 558 26.99 8.93 11.19
CA SER A 558 28.33 9.00 11.78
C SER A 558 29.40 8.58 10.77
N PHE A 559 29.17 7.49 10.04
CA PHE A 559 30.07 7.02 9.01
C PHE A 559 30.25 8.05 7.89
N GLU A 560 29.14 8.61 7.38
CA GLU A 560 29.16 9.66 6.36
C GLU A 560 29.92 10.91 6.80
N THR A 561 29.83 11.30 8.07
CA THR A 561 30.53 12.49 8.57
C THR A 561 32.04 12.28 8.78
N LEU A 562 32.49 11.02 8.91
CA LEU A 562 33.91 10.69 9.03
C LEU A 562 34.64 10.65 7.68
N ILE A 563 33.93 10.34 6.57
CA ILE A 563 34.52 10.24 5.23
C ILE A 563 35.21 11.54 4.77
N PRO A 564 34.60 12.74 4.89
CA PRO A 564 35.24 13.99 4.49
C PRO A 564 36.50 14.35 5.29
N GLY A 565 36.76 13.69 6.42
CA GLY A 565 37.99 13.86 7.20
C GLY A 565 39.23 13.25 6.54
N CYS A 566 39.05 12.47 5.46
CA CYS A 566 40.15 11.88 4.71
C CYS A 566 40.62 12.83 3.61
N ASN A 567 41.91 13.18 3.61
CA ASN A 567 42.52 14.09 2.63
C ASN A 567 42.85 13.43 1.28
N GLU A 568 42.23 12.29 0.94
CA GLU A 568 42.51 11.52 -0.28
C GLU A 568 41.32 11.62 -1.26
N ASP A 569 41.61 11.84 -2.54
CA ASP A 569 40.58 11.93 -3.59
C ASP A 569 39.85 10.60 -3.83
N ILE A 570 40.52 9.46 -3.54
CA ILE A 570 39.99 8.10 -3.72
C ILE A 570 40.41 7.26 -2.51
N LEU A 571 39.42 6.70 -1.81
CA LEU A 571 39.65 5.78 -0.70
C LEU A 571 39.64 4.32 -1.16
N GLN A 572 40.58 3.54 -0.67
CA GLN A 572 40.62 2.09 -0.82
C GLN A 572 39.61 1.43 0.14
N TYR A 573 39.10 0.24 -0.23
CA TYR A 573 38.06 -0.45 0.53
C TYR A 573 38.43 -0.68 2.01
N ASN A 574 39.69 -1.03 2.30
CA ASN A 574 40.17 -1.23 3.68
C ASN A 574 40.09 0.06 4.51
N GLN A 575 40.44 1.22 3.94
CA GLN A 575 40.30 2.50 4.62
C GLN A 575 38.83 2.81 4.92
N VAL A 576 37.95 2.53 3.96
CA VAL A 576 36.49 2.69 4.14
C VAL A 576 35.96 1.76 5.24
N ALA A 577 36.40 0.50 5.27
CA ALA A 577 36.03 -0.46 6.30
C ALA A 577 36.50 -0.03 7.70
N ASP A 578 37.73 0.50 7.83
CA ASP A 578 38.23 1.02 9.09
C ASP A 578 37.41 2.22 9.60
N ILE A 579 36.99 3.11 8.69
CA ILE A 579 36.09 4.24 9.04
C ILE A 579 34.71 3.72 9.45
N ALA A 580 34.19 2.69 8.78
CA ALA A 580 32.92 2.05 9.11
C ALA A 580 32.97 1.40 10.51
N HIS A 581 34.05 0.69 10.83
CA HIS A 581 34.29 0.12 12.16
C HIS A 581 34.31 1.21 13.24
N ASN A 582 34.95 2.36 12.98
CA ASN A 582 34.96 3.50 13.90
C ASN A 582 33.57 4.12 14.11
N ALA A 583 32.68 4.02 13.11
CA ALA A 583 31.27 4.40 13.21
C ALA A 583 30.38 3.31 13.84
N GLY A 584 30.95 2.16 14.21
CA GLY A 584 30.24 1.03 14.80
C GLY A 584 29.50 0.16 13.79
N ILE A 585 29.91 0.16 12.52
CA ILE A 585 29.43 -0.70 11.43
C ILE A 585 30.48 -1.78 11.21
N PHE A 586 30.18 -3.04 11.55
CA PHE A 586 31.13 -4.16 11.50
C PHE A 586 30.74 -5.28 10.53
N ASP A 587 29.47 -5.32 10.13
CA ASP A 587 28.98 -6.31 9.17
C ASP A 587 29.30 -5.82 7.77
N GLU A 588 29.96 -6.63 6.94
CA GLU A 588 30.30 -6.26 5.56
C GLU A 588 29.06 -6.10 4.65
N GLY A 589 27.92 -6.65 5.05
CA GLY A 589 26.65 -6.52 4.33
C GLY A 589 25.94 -5.19 4.56
N GLU A 590 26.25 -4.50 5.67
CA GLU A 590 25.84 -3.12 6.00
C GLU A 590 26.76 -2.11 5.31
#